data_AF-A0A6M3J5J5-F1
#
_entry.id   AF-A0A6M3J5J5-F1
#
_cell.length_a   1.000
_cell.length_b   1.000
_cell.length_c   1.000
_cell.angle_alpha   90.00
_cell.angle_beta   90.00
_cell.angle_gamma   90.00
#
_symmetry.space_group_name_H-M   'P 1'
#
loop_
_entity.id
_entity.type
_entity.pdbx_description
1 polymer ?
#
loop_
_entity_poly.entity_id
_entity_poly.type
_entity_poly.pdbx_seq_one_letter_code
_entity_poly.pdbx_strand_id
1 'polypeptide(L)'
;MANFDEGKALRKLLMGIKVERAAQAIAITATPGLPMFTIAGGLVLVTGLLGVCTTTHGGVANTMSFELNPTAATGANSAITATTDLGTASVVGDVAVVVGAPATGPLGGHVEVNVLGSTSGKGIVMNNGVIGLVATAANGAWRWILFYVPIDDGAFIVTA
;
A
#
# COMPACT_ATOMS: atom_id res chain seq x y z
N MET A 1 -10.62 24.12 18.11
CA MET A 1 -10.13 22.75 18.34
C MET A 1 -10.97 21.84 17.45
N ALA A 2 -10.40 21.22 16.42
CA ALA A 2 -11.13 20.23 15.64
C ALA A 2 -11.34 18.98 16.51
N ASN A 3 -12.58 18.51 16.65
CA ASN A 3 -12.85 17.27 17.36
C ASN A 3 -12.16 16.13 16.60
N PHE A 4 -11.25 15.40 17.25
CA PHE A 4 -10.52 14.30 16.60
C PHE A 4 -11.45 13.21 16.01
N ASP A 5 -12.68 13.11 16.51
CA ASP A 5 -13.74 12.24 15.99
C ASP A 5 -14.23 12.67 14.59
N GLU A 6 -14.23 13.96 14.28
CA GLU A 6 -14.56 14.48 12.94
C GLU A 6 -13.50 14.06 11.93
N GLY A 7 -12.22 14.05 12.31
CA GLY A 7 -11.13 13.64 11.42
C GLY A 7 -11.16 12.15 11.05
N LYS A 8 -11.66 11.29 11.95
CA LYS A 8 -11.88 9.87 11.63
C LYS A 8 -13.09 9.69 10.73
N ALA A 9 -14.20 10.36 11.03
CA ALA A 9 -15.43 10.28 10.25
C ALA A 9 -15.23 10.83 8.82
N LEU A 10 -14.56 11.98 8.68
CA LEU A 10 -14.28 12.62 7.40
C LEU A 10 -13.36 11.76 6.52
N ARG A 11 -12.31 11.17 7.09
CA ARG A 11 -11.45 10.22 6.35
C ARG A 11 -12.23 8.99 5.91
N LYS A 12 -13.10 8.45 6.76
CA LYS A 12 -13.95 7.32 6.39
C LYS A 12 -14.89 7.67 5.25
N LEU A 13 -15.43 8.88 5.23
CA LEU A 13 -16.31 9.37 4.17
C LEU A 13 -15.57 9.61 2.85
N LEU A 14 -14.37 10.19 2.89
CA LEU A 14 -13.62 10.58 1.68
C LEU A 14 -12.77 9.46 1.09
N MET A 15 -12.13 8.66 1.94
CA MET A 15 -11.16 7.63 1.54
C MET A 15 -11.63 6.21 1.86
N GLY A 16 -12.61 6.03 2.74
CA GLY A 16 -13.08 4.72 3.16
C GLY A 16 -12.43 4.19 4.43
N ILE A 17 -12.52 2.88 4.62
CA ILE A 17 -12.04 2.15 5.80
C ILE A 17 -10.50 2.11 5.78
N LYS A 18 -9.90 2.49 6.90
CA LYS A 18 -8.45 2.46 7.10
C LYS A 18 -8.03 1.12 7.72
N VAL A 19 -7.02 0.50 7.14
CA VAL A 19 -6.30 -0.67 7.68
C VAL A 19 -4.84 -0.28 7.84
N GLU A 20 -4.28 -0.50 9.03
CA GLU A 20 -2.90 -0.15 9.33
C GLU A 20 -2.15 -1.38 9.83
N ARG A 21 -0.99 -1.61 9.25
CA ARG A 21 -0.05 -2.65 9.68
C ARG A 21 1.07 -2.00 10.50
N ALA A 22 1.52 -2.68 11.55
CA ALA A 22 2.69 -2.24 12.32
C ALA A 22 3.93 -2.15 11.43
N ALA A 23 4.89 -1.31 11.84
CA ALA A 23 6.16 -1.21 11.16
C ALA A 23 6.88 -2.55 11.14
N GLN A 24 7.43 -2.93 9.99
CA GLN A 24 8.18 -4.17 9.82
C GLN A 24 9.43 -3.92 9.01
N ALA A 25 10.54 -4.57 9.41
CA ALA A 25 11.76 -4.59 8.61
C ALA A 25 11.50 -5.26 7.26
N ILE A 26 12.00 -4.66 6.20
CA ILE A 26 11.84 -5.22 4.86
C ILE A 26 12.77 -6.42 4.70
N ALA A 27 12.22 -7.51 4.16
CA ALA A 27 12.97 -8.68 3.75
C ALA A 27 12.98 -8.76 2.22
N ILE A 28 14.00 -9.42 1.66
CA ILE A 28 14.01 -9.73 0.23
C ILE A 28 12.88 -10.71 -0.06
N THR A 29 12.01 -10.37 -1.00
CA THR A 29 10.86 -11.18 -1.38
C THR A 29 10.62 -11.09 -2.88
N ALA A 30 10.42 -12.25 -3.51
CA ALA A 30 9.98 -12.35 -4.90
C ALA A 30 8.45 -12.47 -4.97
N THR A 31 7.87 -12.18 -6.14
CA THR A 31 6.46 -12.40 -6.48
C THR A 31 5.93 -13.75 -5.95
N PRO A 32 4.79 -13.77 -5.22
CA PRO A 32 3.80 -12.70 -5.01
C PRO A 32 4.15 -11.68 -3.91
N GLY A 33 5.35 -11.75 -3.33
CA GLY A 33 5.82 -10.84 -2.28
C GLY A 33 5.45 -11.29 -0.85
N LEU A 34 5.95 -10.54 0.13
CA LEU A 34 5.58 -10.66 1.53
C LEU A 34 4.09 -10.30 1.70
N PRO A 35 3.24 -11.18 2.26
CA PRO A 35 1.84 -10.84 2.51
C PRO A 35 1.71 -9.61 3.41
N MET A 36 1.07 -8.56 2.90
CA MET A 36 0.86 -7.31 3.64
C MET A 36 -0.58 -7.17 4.11
N PHE A 37 -1.52 -7.42 3.20
CA PHE A 37 -2.96 -7.33 3.44
C PHE A 37 -3.70 -8.46 2.74
N THR A 38 -4.82 -8.91 3.31
CA THR A 38 -5.71 -9.92 2.72
C THR A 38 -7.07 -9.30 2.45
N ILE A 39 -7.54 -9.43 1.21
CA ILE A 39 -8.88 -9.08 0.74
C ILE A 39 -9.74 -10.35 0.80
N ALA A 40 -10.88 -10.27 1.47
CA ALA A 40 -11.85 -11.36 1.56
C ALA A 40 -13.28 -10.84 1.52
N GLY A 41 -14.24 -11.74 1.29
CA GLY A 41 -15.67 -11.41 1.33
C GLY A 41 -16.23 -10.73 0.08
N GLY A 42 -15.41 -10.40 -0.92
CA GLY A 42 -15.87 -9.85 -2.20
C GLY A 42 -14.95 -8.76 -2.76
N LEU A 43 -15.46 -8.00 -3.72
CA LEU A 43 -14.77 -6.90 -4.36
C LEU A 43 -14.56 -5.71 -3.41
N VAL A 44 -13.39 -5.09 -3.53
CA VAL A 44 -13.04 -3.86 -2.81
C VAL A 44 -12.46 -2.83 -3.78
N LEU A 45 -12.72 -1.55 -3.51
CA LEU A 45 -12.05 -0.43 -4.15
C LEU A 45 -10.95 0.08 -3.22
N VAL A 46 -9.69 -0.16 -3.56
CA VAL A 46 -8.55 0.42 -2.84
C VAL A 46 -8.35 1.86 -3.30
N THR A 47 -8.51 2.79 -2.37
CA THR A 47 -8.50 4.25 -2.64
C THR A 47 -7.15 4.88 -2.34
N GLY A 48 -6.31 4.22 -1.54
CA GLY A 48 -4.95 4.68 -1.27
C GLY A 48 -4.11 3.65 -0.51
N LEU A 49 -2.81 3.65 -0.78
CA LEU A 49 -1.80 2.93 -0.02
C LEU A 49 -0.66 3.89 0.29
N LEU A 50 -0.32 3.98 1.57
CA LEU A 50 0.65 4.92 2.14
C LEU A 50 1.66 4.13 2.98
N GLY A 51 2.94 4.39 2.78
CA GLY A 51 4.04 3.91 3.61
C GLY A 51 4.65 5.06 4.38
N VAL A 52 4.98 4.83 5.65
CA VAL A 52 5.80 5.73 6.46
C VAL A 52 7.08 5.00 6.84
N CYS A 53 8.22 5.55 6.46
CA CYS A 53 9.52 5.01 6.78
C CYS A 53 9.78 5.18 8.29
N THR A 54 10.09 4.07 8.95
CA THR A 54 10.36 4.00 10.39
C THR A 54 11.81 3.66 10.69
N THR A 55 12.57 3.23 9.69
CA THR A 55 14.02 2.99 9.81
C THR A 55 14.70 3.37 8.49
N THR A 56 15.73 4.20 8.59
CA THR A 56 16.54 4.66 7.44
C THR A 56 17.17 3.49 6.68
N HIS A 57 17.20 3.56 5.35
CA HIS A 57 17.66 2.48 4.47
C HIS A 57 19.17 2.49 4.21
N GLY A 58 19.87 3.55 4.63
CA GLY A 58 21.33 3.62 4.66
C GLY A 58 22.00 3.79 3.30
N GLY A 59 21.29 4.33 2.30
CA GLY A 59 21.86 4.59 0.97
C GLY A 59 21.92 3.37 0.05
N VAL A 60 21.30 2.26 0.44
CA VAL A 60 21.26 1.03 -0.35
C VAL A 60 19.95 0.97 -1.15
N ALA A 61 20.07 0.84 -2.47
CA ALA A 61 18.93 0.71 -3.36
C ALA A 61 18.05 -0.48 -2.96
N ASN A 62 16.74 -0.23 -2.89
CA ASN A 62 15.74 -1.26 -2.63
C ASN A 62 14.53 -0.97 -3.49
N THR A 63 14.41 -1.71 -4.59
CA THR A 63 13.25 -1.62 -5.46
C THR A 63 12.10 -2.40 -4.86
N MET A 64 10.98 -1.71 -4.69
CA MET A 64 9.76 -2.25 -4.12
C MET A 64 8.60 -2.14 -5.11
N SER A 65 7.73 -3.14 -5.11
CA SER A 65 6.44 -3.13 -5.81
C SER A 65 5.37 -3.83 -4.98
N PHE A 66 4.12 -3.41 -5.17
CA PHE A 66 2.96 -4.11 -4.64
C PHE A 66 2.30 -4.95 -5.72
N GLU A 67 1.90 -6.16 -5.36
CA GLU A 67 1.24 -7.10 -6.25
C GLU A 67 -0.02 -7.65 -5.59
N LEU A 68 -1.08 -7.84 -6.39
CA LEU A 68 -2.25 -8.60 -5.99
C LEU A 68 -2.05 -10.06 -6.40
N ASN A 69 -2.07 -10.96 -5.44
CA ASN A 69 -2.15 -12.39 -5.63
C ASN A 69 -3.60 -12.86 -5.40
N PRO A 70 -4.41 -13.04 -6.45
CA PRO A 70 -5.82 -13.42 -6.31
C PRO A 70 -5.98 -14.84 -5.75
N THR A 71 -7.00 -15.08 -4.92
CA THR A 71 -7.30 -16.44 -4.42
C THR A 71 -7.93 -17.36 -5.46
N ALA A 72 -8.25 -16.85 -6.66
CA ALA A 72 -8.83 -17.63 -7.74
C ALA A 72 -7.82 -18.66 -8.26
N ALA A 73 -8.25 -19.92 -8.45
CA ALA A 73 -7.38 -21.03 -8.84
C ALA A 73 -6.63 -20.83 -10.17
N THR A 74 -7.13 -19.99 -11.06
CA THR A 74 -6.51 -19.62 -12.34
C THR A 74 -6.01 -18.17 -12.37
N GLY A 75 -6.04 -17.47 -11.23
CA GLY A 75 -5.63 -16.09 -11.14
C GLY A 75 -4.12 -15.94 -11.20
N ALA A 76 -3.65 -14.97 -12.00
CA ALA A 76 -2.24 -14.59 -12.04
C ALA A 76 -1.98 -13.35 -11.16
N ASN A 77 -0.77 -13.25 -10.61
CA ASN A 77 -0.34 -12.07 -9.88
C ASN A 77 -0.42 -10.84 -10.79
N SER A 78 -0.95 -9.75 -10.26
CA SER A 78 -1.11 -8.49 -10.99
C SER A 78 -0.39 -7.36 -10.26
N ALA A 79 0.46 -6.62 -10.97
CA ALA A 79 1.17 -5.49 -10.39
C ALA A 79 0.19 -4.36 -10.03
N ILE A 80 0.14 -3.99 -8.75
CA ILE A 80 -0.56 -2.81 -8.26
C ILE A 80 0.31 -1.58 -8.55
N THR A 81 1.62 -1.70 -8.34
CA THR A 81 2.59 -0.66 -8.67
C THR A 81 3.71 -1.18 -9.54
N ALA A 82 4.31 -0.31 -10.35
CA ALA A 82 5.62 -0.61 -10.92
C ALA A 82 6.67 -0.70 -9.81
N THR A 83 7.79 -1.37 -10.12
CA THR A 83 8.97 -1.39 -9.27
C THR A 83 9.57 0.00 -9.18
N THR A 84 9.84 0.49 -7.98
CA THR A 84 10.50 1.78 -7.75
C THR A 84 11.45 1.67 -6.59
N ASP A 85 12.60 2.32 -6.70
CA ASP A 85 13.58 2.39 -5.62
C ASP A 85 13.06 3.30 -4.51
N LEU A 86 12.78 2.70 -3.35
CA LEU A 86 12.45 3.41 -2.12
C LEU A 86 13.56 3.21 -1.07
N GLY A 87 14.73 2.70 -1.45
CA GLY A 87 15.85 2.44 -0.53
C GLY A 87 16.93 3.51 -0.56
N THR A 88 17.30 4.02 -1.74
CA THR A 88 18.51 4.86 -1.88
C THR A 88 18.46 6.14 -1.04
N ALA A 89 17.30 6.82 -0.98
CA ALA A 89 17.18 8.11 -0.30
C ALA A 89 16.36 8.07 1.00
N SER A 90 15.67 6.97 1.29
CA SER A 90 14.65 6.95 2.35
C SER A 90 15.24 6.96 3.76
N VAL A 91 14.82 7.96 4.54
CA VAL A 91 15.13 8.14 5.95
C VAL A 91 13.87 8.06 6.81
N VAL A 92 14.04 7.96 8.14
CA VAL A 92 12.91 7.94 9.07
C VAL A 92 12.02 9.17 8.89
N GLY A 93 10.71 8.93 8.82
CA GLY A 93 9.68 9.97 8.64
C GLY A 93 9.26 10.17 7.19
N ASP A 94 10.01 9.63 6.23
CA ASP A 94 9.65 9.72 4.82
C ASP A 94 8.35 9.00 4.51
N VAL A 95 7.67 9.52 3.50
CA VAL A 95 6.37 9.04 3.08
C VAL A 95 6.46 8.52 1.65
N ALA A 96 5.91 7.33 1.43
CA ALA A 96 5.69 6.76 0.12
C ALA A 96 4.20 6.59 -0.13
N VAL A 97 3.72 6.91 -1.34
CA VAL A 97 2.31 6.74 -1.72
C VAL A 97 2.22 5.96 -3.02
N VAL A 98 1.21 5.09 -3.10
CA VAL A 98 0.84 4.48 -4.38
C VAL A 98 -0.09 5.41 -5.13
N VAL A 99 0.36 5.83 -6.32
CA VAL A 99 -0.44 6.60 -7.26
C VAL A 99 -1.45 5.64 -7.87
N GLY A 100 -2.75 5.91 -7.68
CA GLY A 100 -3.86 4.98 -7.98
C GLY A 100 -4.06 4.60 -9.46
N ALA A 101 -3.04 4.69 -10.30
CA ALA A 101 -3.01 4.09 -11.63
C ALA A 101 -2.17 2.79 -11.57
N PRO A 102 -2.76 1.63 -11.91
CA PRO A 102 -2.03 0.36 -11.93
C PRO A 102 -0.73 0.45 -12.73
N ALA A 103 0.30 -0.24 -12.28
CA ALA A 103 1.63 -0.23 -12.89
C ALA A 103 2.33 1.15 -12.94
N THR A 104 1.85 2.14 -12.17
CA THR A 104 2.64 3.34 -11.86
C THR A 104 3.48 3.07 -10.61
N GLY A 105 4.72 3.56 -10.57
CA GLY A 105 5.59 3.39 -9.41
C GLY A 105 5.05 4.13 -8.17
N PRO A 106 5.33 3.66 -6.93
CA PRO A 106 5.10 4.49 -5.76
C PRO A 106 5.92 5.78 -5.83
N LEU A 107 5.32 6.90 -5.41
CA LEU A 107 6.03 8.16 -5.21
C LEU A 107 6.55 8.17 -3.78
N GLY A 108 7.86 8.24 -3.63
CA GLY A 108 8.53 8.42 -2.36
C GLY A 108 9.41 9.66 -2.42
N GLY A 109 9.51 10.39 -1.31
CA GLY A 109 10.33 11.59 -1.24
C GLY A 109 10.60 12.03 0.19
N HIS A 110 11.77 12.61 0.41
CA HIS A 110 12.18 13.13 1.70
C HIS A 110 11.60 14.53 1.91
N VAL A 111 10.64 14.67 2.83
CA VAL A 111 9.93 15.95 3.08
C VAL A 111 9.26 16.49 1.80
N GLU A 112 8.75 15.58 0.95
CA GLU A 112 8.10 15.94 -0.30
C GLU A 112 6.57 15.87 -0.21
N VAL A 113 5.91 16.68 -1.04
CA VAL A 113 4.45 16.63 -1.20
C VAL A 113 4.10 15.42 -2.06
N ASN A 114 3.46 14.43 -1.44
CA ASN A 114 3.03 13.21 -2.08
C ASN A 114 1.51 13.21 -2.31
N VAL A 115 1.06 12.92 -3.53
CA VAL A 115 -0.36 12.79 -3.85
C VAL A 115 -0.82 11.37 -3.56
N LEU A 116 -1.62 11.21 -2.51
CA LEU A 116 -2.28 9.95 -2.19
C LEU A 116 -3.59 9.85 -2.98
N GLY A 117 -3.71 8.84 -3.84
CA GLY A 117 -4.84 8.72 -4.76
C GLY A 117 -4.53 9.26 -6.16
N SER A 118 -5.48 9.13 -7.06
CA SER A 118 -5.19 8.95 -8.49
C SER A 118 -5.02 10.25 -9.32
N THR A 119 -4.16 10.16 -10.35
CA THR A 119 -4.38 10.81 -11.66
C THR A 119 -5.45 10.09 -12.52
N SER A 120 -5.86 8.87 -12.14
CA SER A 120 -6.93 8.05 -12.74
C SER A 120 -8.15 7.87 -11.81
N GLY A 121 -9.00 8.89 -11.73
CA GLY A 121 -10.36 8.83 -11.19
C GLY A 121 -10.57 8.54 -9.69
N LYS A 122 -10.50 7.27 -9.24
CA LYS A 122 -11.21 6.82 -8.01
C LYS A 122 -10.58 5.66 -7.22
N GLY A 123 -9.41 5.16 -7.62
CA GLY A 123 -8.75 4.01 -6.96
C GLY A 123 -8.72 2.76 -7.84
N ILE A 124 -8.33 1.62 -7.26
CA ILE A 124 -8.12 0.36 -7.96
C ILE A 124 -9.10 -0.69 -7.43
N VAL A 125 -9.91 -1.25 -8.32
CA VAL A 125 -10.82 -2.36 -7.98
C VAL A 125 -10.00 -3.65 -7.87
N MET A 126 -10.18 -4.38 -6.77
CA MET A 126 -9.46 -5.62 -6.49
C MET A 126 -10.42 -6.73 -6.06
N ASN A 127 -10.12 -7.94 -6.52
CA ASN A 127 -10.77 -9.19 -6.10
C ASN A 127 -10.16 -9.71 -4.79
N ASN A 128 -10.82 -10.73 -4.20
CA ASN A 128 -10.26 -11.52 -3.11
C ASN A 128 -8.85 -12.01 -3.44
N GLY A 129 -7.95 -11.88 -2.48
CA GLY A 129 -6.53 -12.08 -2.72
C GLY A 129 -5.66 -11.57 -1.58
N VAL A 130 -4.36 -11.70 -1.77
CA VAL A 130 -3.34 -11.14 -0.89
C VAL A 130 -2.64 -10.02 -1.63
N ILE A 131 -2.56 -8.85 -1.01
CA ILE A 131 -1.68 -7.77 -1.46
C ILE A 131 -0.31 -8.05 -0.85
N GLY A 132 0.66 -8.35 -1.70
CA GLY A 132 2.04 -8.63 -1.31
C GLY A 132 3.00 -7.50 -1.64
N LEU A 133 4.07 -7.38 -0.85
CA LEU A 133 5.21 -6.49 -1.10
C LEU A 133 6.39 -7.31 -1.64
N VAL A 134 6.82 -6.99 -2.85
CA VAL A 134 8.05 -7.50 -3.47
C VAL A 134 9.16 -6.49 -3.18
N ALA A 135 10.32 -6.97 -2.74
CA ALA A 135 11.48 -6.13 -2.41
C ALA A 135 12.77 -6.82 -2.82
N THR A 136 13.73 -6.04 -3.33
CA THR A 136 15.01 -6.57 -3.83
C THR A 136 16.16 -6.50 -2.81
N ALA A 137 15.97 -5.78 -1.71
CA ALA A 137 16.92 -5.72 -0.60
C ALA A 137 16.23 -5.86 0.77
N ALA A 138 17.01 -6.31 1.76
CA ALA A 138 16.57 -6.40 3.16
C ALA A 138 17.14 -5.23 3.98
N ASN A 139 16.55 -4.04 3.82
CA ASN A 139 16.98 -2.84 4.52
C ASN A 139 15.78 -1.93 4.85
N GLY A 140 15.94 -1.15 5.93
CA GLY A 140 14.92 -0.24 6.42
C GLY A 140 13.66 -0.95 6.93
N ALA A 141 12.68 -0.13 7.35
CA ALA A 141 11.41 -0.60 7.86
C ALA A 141 10.30 0.40 7.54
N TRP A 142 9.14 -0.09 7.14
CA TRP A 142 8.00 0.74 6.76
C TRP A 142 6.75 0.35 7.54
N ARG A 143 5.95 1.34 7.89
CA ARG A 143 4.57 1.21 8.38
C ARG A 143 3.63 1.48 7.22
N TRP A 144 2.86 0.47 6.80
CA TRP A 144 1.94 0.59 5.67
C TRP A 144 0.49 0.76 6.12
N ILE A 145 -0.21 1.68 5.45
CA ILE A 145 -1.59 2.06 5.71
C ILE A 145 -2.36 2.00 4.40
N LEU A 146 -3.43 1.22 4.40
CA LEU A 146 -4.31 1.05 3.25
C LEU A 146 -5.69 1.65 3.55
N PHE A 147 -6.28 2.29 2.54
CA PHE A 147 -7.65 2.79 2.56
C PHE A 147 -8.48 2.06 1.49
N TYR A 148 -9.69 1.65 1.84
CA TYR A 148 -10.57 0.94 0.91
C TYR A 148 -12.06 1.20 1.15
N VAL A 149 -12.86 0.96 0.11
CA VAL A 149 -14.33 0.93 0.18
C VAL A 149 -14.79 -0.46 -0.26
N PRO A 150 -15.56 -1.21 0.56
CA PRO A 150 -16.21 -2.43 0.11
C PRO A 150 -17.13 -2.13 -1.08
N ILE A 151 -17.04 -2.92 -2.16
CA ILE A 151 -18.00 -2.87 -3.26
C ILE A 151 -19.12 -3.86 -2.98
N ASP A 152 -18.75 -5.08 -2.56
CA ASP A 152 -19.70 -6.11 -2.16
C ASP A 152 -19.97 -6.06 -0.65
N ASP A 153 -21.19 -6.40 -0.27
CA ASP A 153 -21.57 -6.52 1.13
C ASP A 153 -20.77 -7.64 1.82
N GLY A 154 -20.14 -7.30 2.94
CA GLY A 154 -19.28 -8.23 3.66
C GLY A 154 -17.84 -8.31 3.13
N ALA A 155 -17.47 -7.54 2.11
CA ALA A 155 -16.08 -7.43 1.67
C ALA A 155 -15.23 -6.63 2.67
N PHE A 156 -14.05 -7.13 2.99
CA PHE A 156 -13.15 -6.49 3.95
C PHE A 156 -11.67 -6.73 3.63
N ILE A 157 -10.82 -5.89 4.22
CA ILE A 157 -9.36 -6.04 4.20
C ILE A 157 -8.84 -6.14 5.63
N VAL A 158 -7.95 -7.09 5.86
CA VAL A 158 -7.19 -7.24 7.12
C VAL A 158 -5.69 -7.25 6.83
N THR A 159 -4.88 -6.99 7.85
CA THR A 159 -3.43 -7.20 7.78
C THR A 159 -3.13 -8.70 7.72
N ALA A 160 -2.18 -9.10 6.87
CA ALA A 160 -1.76 -10.49 6.71
C ALA A 160 -0.63 -10.90 7.67
#